data_AF-A0A651G457-F1
#
_entry.id   AF-A0A651G457-F1
#
_cell.length_a   1.000
_cell.length_b   1.000
_cell.length_c   1.000
_cell.angle_alpha   90.00
_cell.angle_beta   90.00
_cell.angle_gamma   90.00
#
_symmetry.space_group_name_H-M   'P 1'
#
loop_
_entity.id
_entity.type
_entity.pdbx_description
1 polymer ?
#
loop_
_entity_poly.entity_id
_entity_poly.type
_entity_poly.pdbx_seq_one_letter_code
_entity_poly.pdbx_strand_id
1 'polypeptide(L)'
;MGSVGRIIHTPAIKQHELPPSQRPRFQAKPLWHQAAAADVVLRETRIPDGEGEQRIIIAKRPGAPYPLVRAVESWKPGAGANLQLRRREEMVADHLLVTAGEGISAAEIIALAQRLGCEVRAHIGGHNRYLVSFPLDHHLTFEELRHQVHTAAEVRFAEPDHYHYWLETIPNDPRLGDLWGLLNEGQE
;
A
#
# COMPACT_ATOMS: atom_id res chain seq x y z
N MET A 1 21.01 -63.44 4.36
CA MET A 1 21.84 -62.36 4.92
C MET A 1 21.04 -61.07 4.87
N GLY A 2 20.33 -60.74 5.95
CA GLY A 2 19.46 -59.57 6.04
C GLY A 2 20.18 -58.39 6.68
N SER A 3 20.19 -57.25 5.99
CA SER A 3 20.74 -55.98 6.48
C SER A 3 19.76 -55.34 7.47
N VAL A 4 20.24 -55.04 8.68
CA VAL A 4 19.48 -54.37 9.73
C VAL A 4 19.72 -52.87 9.61
N GLY A 5 18.72 -52.13 9.11
CA GLY A 5 18.73 -50.67 9.06
C GLY A 5 18.52 -50.07 10.45
N ARG A 6 19.45 -49.23 10.91
CA ARG A 6 19.34 -48.42 12.13
C ARG A 6 18.24 -47.36 11.95
N ILE A 7 17.23 -47.37 12.82
CA ILE A 7 16.25 -46.29 12.96
C ILE A 7 16.89 -45.19 13.81
N ILE A 8 17.03 -43.99 13.25
CA ILE A 8 17.47 -42.79 13.98
C ILE A 8 16.21 -42.18 14.61
N HIS A 9 16.10 -42.22 15.94
CA HIS A 9 15.08 -41.47 16.67
C HIS A 9 15.44 -39.99 16.71
N THR A 10 14.73 -39.17 15.94
CA THR A 10 14.72 -37.71 16.13
C THR A 10 13.85 -37.40 17.36
N PRO A 11 14.34 -36.69 18.39
CA PRO A 11 13.50 -36.30 19.51
C PRO A 11 12.47 -35.28 19.05
N ALA A 12 11.23 -35.45 19.49
CA ALA A 12 10.15 -34.50 19.26
C ALA A 12 10.52 -33.15 19.88
N ILE A 13 10.66 -32.12 19.04
CA ILE A 13 10.75 -30.72 19.48
C ILE A 13 9.43 -30.40 20.16
N LYS A 14 9.42 -30.35 21.50
CA LYS A 14 8.30 -29.78 22.24
C LYS A 14 8.19 -28.31 21.84
N GLN A 15 7.16 -27.99 21.07
CA GLN A 15 6.78 -26.60 20.82
C GLN A 15 6.50 -25.95 22.18
N HIS A 16 7.41 -25.09 22.64
CA HIS A 16 7.15 -24.22 23.77
C HIS A 16 6.15 -23.17 23.30
N GLU A 17 4.85 -23.43 23.49
CA GLU A 17 3.86 -22.37 23.38
C GLU A 17 4.13 -21.34 24.48
N LEU A 18 4.39 -20.10 24.07
CA LEU A 18 4.49 -18.99 25.02
C LEU A 18 3.17 -18.90 25.81
N PRO A 19 3.23 -18.71 27.14
CA PRO A 19 2.04 -18.51 27.96
C PRO A 19 1.20 -17.35 27.40
N PRO A 20 -0.14 -17.34 27.61
CA PRO A 20 -1.03 -16.33 27.05
C PRO A 20 -0.64 -14.88 27.34
N SER A 21 0.09 -14.64 28.43
CA SER A 21 0.66 -13.35 28.83
C SER A 21 1.89 -12.91 28.02
N GLN A 22 2.53 -13.82 27.29
CA GLN A 22 3.74 -13.60 26.49
C GLN A 22 3.52 -13.80 24.99
N ARG A 23 2.30 -14.16 24.56
CA ARG A 23 1.93 -14.12 23.15
C ARG A 23 1.94 -12.65 22.69
N PRO A 24 2.58 -12.30 21.56
CA PRO A 24 2.42 -10.97 21.00
C PRO A 24 0.94 -10.75 20.69
N ARG A 25 0.27 -9.93 21.49
CA ARG A 25 -1.05 -9.40 21.14
C ARG A 25 -0.80 -8.46 19.97
N PHE A 26 -1.34 -8.77 18.80
CA PHE A 26 -1.54 -7.73 17.80
C PHE A 26 -2.54 -6.73 18.40
N GLN A 27 -2.01 -5.62 18.93
CA GLN A 27 -2.78 -4.50 19.47
C GLN A 27 -3.34 -3.71 18.28
N ALA A 28 -4.66 -3.76 18.11
CA ALA A 28 -5.47 -3.12 17.05
C ALA A 28 -5.31 -3.68 15.63
N LYS A 29 -6.45 -3.86 14.94
CA LYS A 29 -6.48 -4.10 13.49
C LYS A 29 -5.92 -2.85 12.80
N PRO A 30 -5.09 -2.98 11.75
CA PRO A 30 -4.56 -1.82 11.04
C PRO A 30 -5.70 -1.02 10.39
N LEU A 31 -5.56 0.30 10.26
CA LEU A 31 -6.66 1.20 9.86
C LEU A 31 -7.25 0.89 8.47
N TRP A 32 -6.41 0.44 7.53
CA TRP A 32 -6.88 0.00 6.22
C TRP A 32 -7.85 -1.19 6.31
N HIS A 33 -7.86 -1.97 7.40
CA HIS A 33 -8.70 -3.16 7.54
C HIS A 33 -10.20 -2.79 7.50
N GLN A 34 -10.61 -1.67 8.07
CA GLN A 34 -12.02 -1.27 8.05
C GLN A 34 -12.42 -0.78 6.66
N ALA A 35 -11.59 0.07 6.05
CA ALA A 35 -11.83 0.57 4.70
C ALA A 35 -11.88 -0.58 3.67
N ALA A 36 -10.94 -1.52 3.76
CA ALA A 36 -10.86 -2.68 2.88
C ALA A 36 -12.01 -3.69 3.07
N ALA A 37 -12.71 -3.68 4.21
CA ALA A 37 -13.84 -4.58 4.43
C ALA A 37 -15.05 -4.24 3.56
N ALA A 38 -15.15 -3.00 3.08
CA ALA A 38 -16.21 -2.55 2.16
C ALA A 38 -15.84 -2.72 0.69
N ASP A 39 -14.63 -3.19 0.38
CA ASP A 39 -14.13 -3.29 -0.99
C ASP A 39 -14.85 -4.37 -1.78
N VAL A 40 -15.34 -4.02 -2.97
CA VAL A 40 -15.83 -4.97 -3.98
C VAL A 40 -14.67 -5.29 -4.92
N VAL A 41 -14.09 -6.47 -4.79
CA VAL A 41 -12.94 -6.90 -5.61
C VAL A 41 -13.36 -7.03 -7.07
N LEU A 42 -12.63 -6.36 -7.96
CA LEU A 42 -12.82 -6.40 -9.41
C LEU A 42 -11.82 -7.35 -10.07
N ARG A 43 -10.56 -7.34 -9.62
CA ARG A 43 -9.47 -8.17 -10.14
C ARG A 43 -8.48 -8.50 -9.04
N GLU A 44 -7.94 -9.72 -9.04
CA GLU A 44 -6.84 -10.14 -8.18
C GLU A 44 -5.78 -10.87 -9.01
N THR A 45 -4.51 -10.50 -8.81
CA THR A 45 -3.35 -11.17 -9.41
C THR A 45 -2.43 -11.64 -8.30
N ARG A 46 -1.97 -12.89 -8.41
CA ARG A 46 -1.07 -13.53 -7.45
C ARG A 46 0.26 -13.83 -8.13
N ILE A 47 1.35 -13.39 -7.52
CA ILE A 47 2.70 -13.50 -8.07
C ILE A 47 3.56 -14.23 -7.02
N PRO A 48 4.12 -15.41 -7.33
CA PRO A 48 5.07 -16.07 -6.43
C PRO A 48 6.28 -15.17 -6.12
N ASP A 49 6.67 -15.07 -4.85
CA ASP A 49 7.79 -14.24 -4.39
C ASP A 49 8.67 -15.03 -3.40
N GLY A 50 9.49 -15.92 -3.95
CA GLY A 50 10.30 -16.88 -3.20
C GLY A 50 9.42 -17.86 -2.42
N GLU A 51 9.60 -17.94 -1.10
CA GLU A 51 8.71 -18.71 -0.20
C GLU A 51 7.40 -17.97 0.12
N GLY A 52 7.23 -16.75 -0.39
CA GLY A 52 6.07 -15.91 -0.19
C GLY A 52 5.27 -15.67 -1.47
N GLU A 53 4.43 -14.64 -1.41
CA GLU A 53 3.52 -14.27 -2.50
C GLU A 53 3.31 -12.75 -2.48
N GLN A 54 3.30 -12.12 -3.65
CA GLN A 54 2.76 -10.78 -3.83
C GLN A 54 1.34 -10.87 -4.39
N ARG A 55 0.41 -10.11 -3.81
CA ARG A 55 -0.96 -9.97 -4.33
C ARG A 55 -1.21 -8.56 -4.80
N ILE A 56 -1.79 -8.42 -5.98
CA ILE A 56 -2.24 -7.15 -6.53
C ILE A 56 -3.75 -7.22 -6.68
N ILE A 57 -4.47 -6.40 -5.91
CA ILE A 57 -5.93 -6.38 -5.88
C ILE A 57 -6.39 -5.04 -6.46
N ILE A 58 -7.29 -5.09 -7.43
CA ILE A 58 -8.06 -3.93 -7.90
C ILE A 58 -9.47 -4.09 -7.35
N ALA A 59 -9.94 -3.10 -6.60
CA ALA A 59 -11.26 -3.13 -5.99
C ALA A 59 -11.99 -1.78 -6.15
N LYS A 60 -13.31 -1.82 -6.00
CA LYS A 60 -14.15 -0.64 -5.87
C LYS A 60 -14.51 -0.44 -4.40
N ARG A 61 -14.15 0.71 -3.82
CA ARG A 61 -14.47 1.13 -2.46
C ARG A 61 -15.63 2.13 -2.47
N PRO A 62 -16.85 1.72 -2.09
CA PRO A 62 -18.00 2.62 -2.06
C PRO A 62 -17.79 3.77 -1.07
N GLY A 63 -18.20 4.99 -1.46
CA GLY A 63 -18.15 6.17 -0.59
C GLY A 63 -16.76 6.83 -0.45
N ALA A 64 -15.69 6.24 -1.00
CA ALA A 64 -14.39 6.91 -1.07
C ALA A 64 -14.39 7.98 -2.19
N PRO A 65 -13.66 9.11 -2.03
CA PRO A 65 -13.52 10.14 -3.06
C PRO A 65 -12.98 9.59 -4.39
N TYR A 66 -12.06 8.62 -4.32
CA TYR A 66 -11.43 7.97 -5.48
C TYR A 66 -11.67 6.46 -5.46
N PRO A 67 -12.88 5.98 -5.78
CA PRO A 67 -13.36 4.66 -5.38
C PRO A 67 -12.58 3.48 -5.98
N LEU A 68 -11.70 3.67 -6.95
CA LEU A 68 -10.89 2.61 -7.52
C LEU A 68 -9.60 2.45 -6.72
N VAL A 69 -9.45 1.31 -6.05
CA VAL A 69 -8.34 1.02 -5.15
C VAL A 69 -7.46 -0.06 -5.76
N ARG A 70 -6.15 0.20 -5.80
CA ARG A 70 -5.11 -0.78 -6.05
C ARG A 70 -4.42 -1.08 -4.73
N ALA A 71 -4.54 -2.32 -4.24
CA ALA A 71 -3.81 -2.80 -3.09
C ALA A 71 -2.68 -3.74 -3.53
N VAL A 72 -1.47 -3.47 -3.04
CA VAL A 72 -0.29 -4.32 -3.23
C VAL A 72 0.08 -4.92 -1.88
N GLU A 73 0.00 -6.25 -1.79
CA GLU A 73 0.28 -6.99 -0.57
C GLU A 73 1.51 -7.87 -0.73
N SER A 74 2.36 -7.89 0.30
CA SER A 74 3.45 -8.86 0.42
C SER A 74 3.14 -9.83 1.54
N TRP A 75 3.10 -11.11 1.19
CA TRP A 75 2.86 -12.24 2.07
C TRP A 75 4.14 -13.07 2.19
N LYS A 76 4.51 -13.45 3.41
CA LYS A 76 5.69 -14.27 3.70
C LYS A 76 5.33 -15.43 4.63
N PRO A 77 6.14 -16.50 4.70
CA PRO A 77 5.92 -17.57 5.67
C PRO A 77 5.77 -17.03 7.09
N GLY A 78 4.77 -17.56 7.80
CA GLY A 78 4.49 -17.32 9.20
C GLY A 78 4.86 -18.51 10.08
N ALA A 79 4.33 -18.52 11.31
CA ALA A 79 4.41 -19.70 12.15
C ALA A 79 3.56 -20.84 11.54
N GLY A 80 4.17 -22.02 11.35
CA GLY A 80 3.55 -23.16 10.66
C GLY A 80 3.57 -23.03 9.14
N ALA A 81 2.67 -23.74 8.44
CA ALA A 81 2.56 -23.72 6.97
C ALA A 81 1.73 -22.54 6.42
N ASN A 82 1.45 -21.51 7.23
CA ASN A 82 0.56 -20.41 6.86
C ASN A 82 1.34 -19.18 6.38
N LEU A 83 0.85 -18.54 5.32
CA LEU A 83 1.35 -17.22 4.92
C LEU A 83 0.79 -16.13 5.85
N GLN A 84 1.64 -15.15 6.18
CA GLN A 84 1.30 -13.97 6.95
C GLN A 84 1.49 -12.71 6.08
N LEU A 85 0.51 -11.83 6.10
CA LEU A 85 0.61 -10.50 5.50
C LEU A 85 1.69 -9.69 6.22
N ARG A 86 2.69 -9.22 5.49
CA ARG A 86 3.79 -8.40 6.02
C ARG A 86 3.63 -6.93 5.70
N ARG A 87 3.13 -6.61 4.51
CA ARG A 87 2.94 -5.25 4.03
C ARG A 87 1.71 -5.21 3.15
N ARG A 88 0.92 -4.13 3.29
CA ARG A 88 -0.14 -3.76 2.37
C ARG A 88 0.01 -2.28 2.06
N GLU A 89 0.06 -1.96 0.79
CA GLU A 89 0.03 -0.59 0.30
C GLU A 89 -1.22 -0.39 -0.51
N GLU A 90 -1.88 0.74 -0.30
CA GLU A 90 -3.05 1.11 -1.09
C GLU A 90 -2.77 2.41 -1.82
N MET A 91 -3.23 2.44 -3.06
CA MET A 91 -3.15 3.59 -3.96
C MET A 91 -4.42 3.63 -4.81
N VAL A 92 -4.70 4.78 -5.41
CA VAL A 92 -5.78 4.90 -6.39
C VAL A 92 -5.38 4.13 -7.65
N ALA A 93 -6.26 3.27 -8.14
CA ALA A 93 -5.91 2.29 -9.17
C ALA A 93 -5.67 2.91 -10.55
N ASP A 94 -6.25 4.08 -10.79
CA ASP A 94 -6.31 4.79 -12.05
C ASP A 94 -5.61 6.16 -12.03
N HIS A 95 -4.79 6.44 -11.01
CA HIS A 95 -4.07 7.70 -10.86
C HIS A 95 -2.54 7.55 -10.74
N LEU A 96 -1.83 8.55 -11.25
CA LEU A 96 -0.43 8.83 -10.97
C LEU A 96 -0.26 10.28 -10.52
N LEU A 97 0.61 10.50 -9.55
CA LEU A 97 1.12 11.81 -9.21
C LEU A 97 2.38 12.08 -10.02
N VAL A 98 2.35 13.14 -10.81
CA VAL A 98 3.43 13.50 -11.74
C VAL A 98 3.97 14.87 -11.36
N THR A 99 5.28 14.96 -11.16
CA THR A 99 5.94 16.26 -10.98
C THR A 99 6.75 16.60 -12.21
N ALA A 100 6.44 17.78 -12.77
CA ALA A 100 7.13 18.30 -13.95
C ALA A 100 8.60 18.60 -13.66
N GLY A 101 9.42 18.55 -14.70
CA GLY A 101 10.75 19.12 -14.71
C GLY A 101 10.74 20.64 -14.50
N GLU A 102 11.91 21.20 -14.18
CA GLU A 102 12.08 22.64 -14.10
C GLU A 102 11.89 23.29 -15.48
N GLY A 103 11.15 24.40 -15.52
CA GLY A 103 10.84 25.11 -16.78
C GLY A 103 9.76 24.44 -17.64
N ILE A 104 9.26 23.26 -17.29
CA ILE A 104 8.19 22.57 -18.00
C ILE A 104 6.85 23.23 -17.71
N SER A 105 6.14 23.60 -18.77
CA SER A 105 4.82 24.20 -18.71
C SER A 105 3.70 23.17 -18.48
N ALA A 106 2.55 23.63 -18.00
CA ALA A 106 1.37 22.79 -17.87
C ALA A 106 0.91 22.20 -19.21
N ALA A 107 1.06 22.95 -20.31
CA ALA A 107 0.69 22.50 -21.65
C ALA A 107 1.52 21.30 -22.11
N GLU A 108 2.81 21.26 -21.76
CA GLU A 108 3.69 20.12 -22.07
C GLU A 108 3.30 18.87 -21.30
N ILE A 109 2.94 19.00 -20.01
CA ILE A 109 2.43 17.86 -19.22
C ILE A 109 1.08 17.37 -19.73
N ILE A 110 0.18 18.27 -20.12
CA ILE A 110 -1.10 17.89 -20.73
C ILE A 110 -0.87 17.13 -22.05
N ALA A 111 0.03 17.62 -22.91
CA ALA A 111 0.37 16.97 -24.17
C ALA A 111 1.01 15.58 -23.94
N LEU A 112 1.91 15.46 -22.96
CA LEU A 112 2.47 14.17 -22.54
C LEU A 112 1.38 13.19 -22.11
N ALA A 113 0.47 13.63 -21.21
CA ALA A 113 -0.60 12.78 -20.72
C ALA A 113 -1.49 12.28 -21.88
N GLN A 114 -1.91 13.18 -22.78
CA GLN A 114 -2.72 12.83 -23.94
C GLN A 114 -2.02 11.82 -24.87
N ARG A 115 -0.73 12.03 -25.14
CA ARG A 115 0.09 11.11 -25.95
C ARG A 115 0.18 9.71 -25.34
N LEU A 116 0.10 9.61 -24.02
CA LEU A 116 0.10 8.34 -23.28
C LEU A 116 -1.30 7.80 -22.99
N GLY A 117 -2.37 8.37 -23.58
CA GLY A 117 -3.75 7.91 -23.32
C GLY A 117 -4.26 8.22 -21.91
N CYS A 118 -3.65 9.22 -21.26
CA CYS A 118 -3.98 9.69 -19.92
C CYS A 118 -4.61 11.10 -19.96
N GLU A 119 -5.12 11.55 -18.82
CA GLU A 119 -5.72 12.88 -18.65
C GLU A 119 -5.17 13.58 -17.40
N VAL A 120 -4.85 14.87 -17.51
CA VAL A 120 -4.52 15.69 -16.33
C VAL A 120 -5.82 16.12 -15.65
N ARG A 121 -6.03 15.65 -14.42
CA ARG A 121 -7.24 15.91 -13.62
C ARG A 121 -7.15 17.19 -12.81
N ALA A 122 -5.96 17.45 -12.26
CA ALA A 122 -5.73 18.59 -11.39
C ALA A 122 -4.26 18.99 -11.39
N HIS A 123 -4.01 20.28 -11.14
CA HIS A 123 -2.71 20.79 -10.72
C HIS A 123 -2.72 20.96 -9.20
N ILE A 124 -1.77 20.35 -8.50
CA ILE A 124 -1.74 20.24 -7.04
C ILE A 124 -0.68 21.20 -6.47
N GLY A 125 -1.15 22.20 -5.73
CA GLY A 125 -0.29 23.14 -5.00
C GLY A 125 0.55 24.05 -5.90
N GLY A 126 1.63 24.60 -5.34
CA GLY A 126 2.55 25.50 -6.05
C GLY A 126 3.78 24.81 -6.67
N HIS A 127 3.86 23.48 -6.66
CA HIS A 127 5.09 22.73 -6.92
C HIS A 127 5.10 21.94 -8.24
N ASN A 128 4.50 22.45 -9.32
CA ASN A 128 4.47 21.80 -10.64
C ASN A 128 4.05 20.31 -10.57
N ARG A 129 3.06 20.00 -9.72
CA ARG A 129 2.55 18.63 -9.52
C ARG A 129 1.19 18.46 -10.16
N TYR A 130 0.98 17.34 -10.80
CA TYR A 130 -0.22 17.05 -11.57
C TYR A 130 -0.77 15.69 -11.15
N LEU A 131 -2.08 15.64 -10.95
CA LEU A 131 -2.80 14.38 -10.84
C LEU A 131 -3.17 13.93 -12.24
N VAL A 132 -2.64 12.79 -12.66
CA VAL A 132 -2.88 12.22 -13.98
C VAL A 132 -3.71 10.95 -13.81
N SER A 133 -4.86 10.87 -14.48
CA SER A 133 -5.70 9.67 -14.52
C SER A 133 -5.55 8.90 -15.82
N PHE A 134 -5.80 7.60 -15.77
CA PHE A 134 -5.80 6.71 -16.94
C PHE A 134 -6.89 5.64 -16.80
N PRO A 135 -7.43 5.10 -17.90
CA PRO A 135 -8.49 4.11 -17.82
C PRO A 135 -8.01 2.77 -17.20
N LEU A 136 -8.87 2.02 -16.50
CA LEU A 136 -8.47 0.74 -15.88
C LEU A 136 -8.10 -0.35 -16.89
N ASP A 137 -8.67 -0.28 -18.10
CA ASP A 137 -8.37 -1.13 -19.25
C ASP A 137 -7.27 -0.56 -20.14
N HIS A 138 -6.44 0.33 -19.60
CA HIS A 138 -5.27 0.85 -20.29
C HIS A 138 -4.38 -0.28 -20.82
N HIS A 139 -3.85 -0.08 -22.03
CA HIS A 139 -3.06 -1.09 -22.74
C HIS A 139 -1.73 -1.43 -22.04
N LEU A 140 -1.23 -0.53 -21.18
CA LEU A 140 -0.09 -0.75 -20.29
C LEU A 140 -0.55 -1.09 -18.89
N THR A 141 0.20 -1.95 -18.21
CA THR A 141 0.06 -2.13 -16.77
C THR A 141 0.41 -0.85 -16.01
N PHE A 142 -0.05 -0.76 -14.76
CA PHE A 142 0.27 0.36 -13.88
C PHE A 142 1.77 0.64 -13.79
N GLU A 143 2.60 -0.41 -13.63
CA GLU A 143 4.05 -0.24 -13.48
C GLU A 143 4.71 0.21 -14.79
N GLU A 144 4.26 -0.32 -15.94
CA GLU A 144 4.75 0.08 -17.25
C GLU A 144 4.40 1.54 -17.55
N LEU A 145 3.15 1.94 -17.31
CA LEU A 145 2.72 3.32 -17.48
C LEU A 145 3.49 4.26 -16.55
N ARG A 146 3.62 3.91 -15.27
CA ARG A 146 4.39 4.69 -14.30
C ARG A 146 5.84 4.83 -14.73
N HIS A 147 6.47 3.76 -15.21
CA HIS A 147 7.84 3.79 -15.71
C HIS A 147 7.97 4.68 -16.96
N GLN A 148 7.05 4.57 -17.92
CA GLN A 148 7.05 5.38 -19.13
C GLN A 148 6.85 6.88 -18.83
N VAL A 149 5.95 7.22 -17.90
CA VAL A 149 5.77 8.61 -17.44
C VAL A 149 7.01 9.09 -16.70
N HIS A 150 7.59 8.27 -15.81
CA HIS A 150 8.78 8.63 -15.03
C HIS A 150 10.00 8.92 -15.90
N THR A 151 10.13 8.24 -17.04
CA THR A 151 11.26 8.37 -17.96
C THR A 151 11.06 9.44 -19.04
N ALA A 152 9.89 10.10 -19.06
CA ALA A 152 9.61 11.19 -19.98
C ALA A 152 10.47 12.43 -19.64
N ALA A 153 10.93 13.15 -20.67
CA ALA A 153 11.83 14.30 -20.49
C ALA A 153 11.17 15.45 -19.72
N GLU A 154 9.85 15.54 -19.81
CA GLU A 154 9.02 16.55 -19.15
C GLU A 154 8.82 16.28 -17.64
N VAL A 155 9.20 15.08 -17.17
CA VAL A 155 8.86 14.59 -15.82
C VAL A 155 10.11 14.43 -14.96
N ARG A 156 10.06 15.01 -13.76
CA ARG A 156 11.09 14.81 -12.72
C ARG A 156 10.85 13.52 -11.93
N PHE A 157 9.60 13.26 -11.56
CA PHE A 157 9.21 12.03 -10.87
C PHE A 157 7.74 11.69 -11.13
N ALA A 158 7.43 10.38 -11.13
CA ALA A 158 6.08 9.85 -11.22
C ALA A 158 5.89 8.76 -10.16
N GLU A 159 4.89 8.94 -9.30
CA GLU A 159 4.62 8.09 -8.14
C GLU A 159 3.15 7.68 -8.08
N PRO A 160 2.83 6.57 -7.37
CA PRO A 160 1.44 6.21 -7.10
C PRO A 160 0.73 7.26 -6.25
N ASP A 161 -0.57 7.48 -6.52
CA ASP A 161 -1.43 8.28 -5.65
C ASP A 161 -1.87 7.43 -4.44
N HIS A 162 -1.10 7.49 -3.36
CA HIS A 162 -1.31 6.64 -2.19
C HIS A 162 -2.55 7.04 -1.37
N TYR A 163 -3.26 6.02 -0.89
CA TYR A 163 -4.28 6.23 0.13
C TYR A 163 -3.63 6.54 1.48
N HIS A 164 -4.00 7.70 2.04
CA HIS A 164 -3.60 8.08 3.39
C HIS A 164 -4.76 7.89 4.36
N TYR A 165 -4.44 7.32 5.52
CA TYR A 165 -5.38 7.09 6.61
C TYR A 165 -5.03 8.00 7.78
N TRP A 166 -6.04 8.70 8.30
CA TRP A 166 -5.88 9.46 9.53
C TRP A 166 -5.59 8.50 10.68
N LEU A 167 -4.47 8.71 11.36
CA LEU A 167 -4.21 8.04 12.61
C LEU A 167 -5.12 8.68 13.66
N GLU A 168 -6.08 7.92 14.19
CA GLU A 168 -6.79 8.27 15.43
C GLU A 168 -5.88 8.09 16.66
N THR A 169 -4.62 8.52 16.57
CA THR A 169 -3.76 8.61 17.75
C THR A 169 -4.18 9.82 18.55
N ILE A 170 -5.08 9.60 19.51
CA ILE A 170 -5.10 10.36 20.76
C ILE A 170 -3.70 10.22 21.37
N PRO A 171 -3.07 11.28 21.91
CA PRO A 171 -1.78 11.13 22.55
C PRO A 171 -1.91 10.04 23.63
N ASN A 172 -1.14 8.98 23.47
CA ASN A 172 -1.20 7.80 24.33
C ASN A 172 -0.33 7.98 25.59
N ASP A 173 0.11 9.21 25.87
CA ASP A 173 0.81 9.57 27.08
C ASP A 173 -0.21 9.72 28.23
N PRO A 174 -0.18 8.83 29.25
CA PRO A 174 -1.06 8.94 30.42
C PRO A 174 -0.88 10.27 31.18
N ARG A 175 0.25 10.96 30.97
CA ARG A 175 0.59 12.26 31.57
C ARG A 175 0.28 13.45 30.66
N LEU A 176 -0.41 13.25 29.53
CA LEU A 176 -0.84 14.35 28.66
C LEU A 176 -1.57 15.44 29.46
N GLY A 177 -2.39 15.04 30.45
CA GLY A 177 -3.09 15.96 31.36
C GLY A 177 -2.19 16.80 32.28
N ASP A 178 -0.93 16.39 32.48
CA ASP A 178 0.05 17.12 33.29
C ASP A 178 0.81 18.17 32.48
N LEU A 179 0.71 18.12 31.14
CA LEU A 179 1.42 18.99 30.22
C LEU A 179 0.62 20.28 29.97
N TRP A 180 0.53 21.13 31.00
CA TRP A 180 -0.21 22.41 30.98
C TRP A 180 0.14 23.31 29.77
N GLY A 181 1.37 23.25 29.26
CA GLY A 181 1.79 24.01 28.07
C GLY A 181 1.31 23.45 26.72
N LEU A 182 0.73 22.24 26.70
CA LEU A 182 0.17 21.58 25.53
C LEU A 182 -1.36 21.54 25.54
N LEU A 183 -1.98 21.81 26.68
CA LEU A 183 -3.42 22.04 26.82
C LEU A 183 -3.76 23.48 26.43
N ASN A 184 -3.41 23.87 25.21
CA ASN A 184 -3.84 25.15 24.67
C ASN A 184 -5.24 24.96 24.06
N GLU A 185 -6.27 25.07 24.90
CA GLU A 185 -7.68 24.87 24.52
C GLU A 185 -8.26 25.99 23.63
N GLY A 186 -7.41 26.89 23.11
CA GLY A 186 -7.85 27.94 22.18
C GLY A 186 -8.87 28.89 22.79
N GLN A 187 -8.70 29.26 24.07
CA GLN A 187 -9.56 30.25 24.72
C GLN A 187 -9.18 31.66 24.24
N GLU A 188 -9.97 32.18 23.30
CA GLU A 188 -10.23 33.61 23.14
C GLU A 188 -11.58 33.96 23.79
#